data_AF-A0A357M5Z3-F1
#
_entry.id   AF-A0A357M5Z3-F1
#
_cell.length_a   1.000
_cell.length_b   1.000
_cell.length_c   1.000
_cell.angle_alpha   90.00
_cell.angle_beta   90.00
_cell.angle_gamma   90.00
#
_symmetry.space_group_name_H-M   'P 1'
#
loop_
_entity.id
_entity.type
_entity.pdbx_description
1 polymer ?
#
loop_
_entity_poly.entity_id
_entity_poly.type
_entity_poly.pdbx_seq_one_letter_code
_entity_poly.pdbx_strand_id
1 'polypeptide(L)'
;SGEMHTGRDALHKYLMDHEAPVDLNGAVIYHCGPVMMKDEEGWHVKAAGPTTSIREEPYQGDIIKKFGIRAVIGKGGMGPKTLKALQEHGGVYLNAIGGAAQYYAECIKKVNAVDFMEFGIP
;
A
#
# COMPACT_ATOMS: atom_id res chain seq x y z
N SER A 1 -15.97 -0.07 0.30
CA SER A 1 -15.55 0.94 -0.68
C SER A 1 -14.99 2.12 0.06
N GLY A 2 -13.87 2.69 -0.39
CA GLY A 2 -13.17 3.76 0.31
C GLY A 2 -11.81 4.04 -0.32
N GLU A 3 -11.01 4.84 0.36
CA GLU A 3 -9.67 5.21 -0.09
C GLU A 3 -8.61 4.22 0.40
N MET A 4 -7.56 4.05 -0.39
CA MET A 4 -6.38 3.26 -0.05
C MET A 4 -5.16 3.89 -0.72
N HIS A 5 -3.99 3.66 -0.12
CA HIS A 5 -2.70 4.13 -0.65
C HIS A 5 -1.88 2.93 -1.11
N THR A 6 -1.24 3.02 -2.28
CA THR A 6 -0.31 1.99 -2.74
C THR A 6 1.11 2.32 -2.31
N GLY A 7 1.86 1.32 -1.85
CA GLY A 7 3.25 1.52 -1.41
C GLY A 7 4.00 0.20 -1.24
N ARG A 8 5.29 0.20 -1.58
CA ARG A 8 6.19 -0.98 -1.50
C ARG A 8 7.50 -0.64 -0.79
N ASP A 9 8.52 -1.47 -0.99
CA ASP A 9 9.87 -1.38 -0.46
C ASP A 9 10.44 0.05 -0.34
N ALA A 10 10.46 0.85 -1.43
CA ALA A 10 11.06 2.20 -1.43
C ALA A 10 10.32 3.18 -0.51
N LEU A 11 8.99 3.19 -0.59
CA LEU A 11 8.16 4.02 0.30
C LEU A 11 8.33 3.60 1.76
N HIS A 12 8.30 2.30 2.04
CA HIS A 12 8.42 1.80 3.41
C HIS A 12 9.76 2.17 4.02
N LYS A 13 10.85 2.00 3.26
CA LYS A 13 12.18 2.42 3.71
C LYS A 13 12.23 3.93 3.96
N TYR A 14 11.63 4.75 3.10
CA TYR A 14 11.58 6.20 3.27
C TYR A 14 10.83 6.62 4.54
N LEU A 15 9.66 6.03 4.78
CA LEU A 15 8.77 6.36 5.91
C LEU A 15 9.34 6.00 7.30
N MET A 16 10.37 5.15 7.37
CA MET A 16 11.09 4.91 8.62
C MET A 16 11.68 6.22 9.17
N ASP A 17 12.32 7.00 8.30
CA ASP A 17 13.09 8.17 8.69
C ASP A 17 12.38 9.50 8.38
N HIS A 18 11.26 9.47 7.66
CA HIS A 18 10.54 10.65 7.19
C HIS A 18 9.03 10.59 7.49
N GLU A 19 8.35 11.72 7.34
CA GLU A 19 6.89 11.81 7.48
C GLU A 19 6.17 11.42 6.17
N ALA A 20 4.92 10.97 6.30
CA ALA A 20 4.06 10.71 5.16
C ALA A 20 3.56 12.03 4.53
N PRO A 21 3.38 12.09 3.19
CA PRO A 21 2.87 13.28 2.51
C PRO A 21 1.37 13.51 2.76
N VAL A 22 0.70 12.53 3.36
CA VAL A 22 -0.73 12.50 3.66
C VAL A 22 -0.94 11.92 5.06
N ASP A 23 -2.08 12.21 5.68
CA ASP A 23 -2.46 11.56 6.94
C ASP A 23 -2.81 10.10 6.68
N LEU A 24 -2.10 9.20 7.36
CA LEU A 24 -2.25 7.75 7.25
C LEU A 24 -2.97 7.15 8.48
N ASN A 25 -3.40 7.98 9.44
CA ASN A 25 -4.13 7.50 10.60
C ASN A 25 -5.50 6.95 10.19
N GLY A 26 -5.74 5.67 10.46
CA GLY A 26 -6.95 4.99 10.00
C GLY A 26 -6.86 4.45 8.56
N ALA A 27 -5.77 4.71 7.85
CA ALA A 27 -5.66 4.41 6.42
C ALA A 27 -5.42 2.92 6.12
N VAL A 28 -5.58 2.60 4.84
CA VAL A 28 -5.28 1.30 4.25
C VAL A 28 -4.06 1.44 3.33
N ILE A 29 -3.04 0.63 3.54
CA ILE A 29 -1.90 0.51 2.63
C ILE A 29 -2.00 -0.77 1.81
N TYR A 30 -1.80 -0.66 0.50
CA TYR A 30 -1.81 -1.77 -0.43
C TYR A 30 -0.41 -1.98 -1.02
N HIS A 31 0.19 -3.14 -0.73
CA HIS A 31 1.46 -3.58 -1.30
C HIS A 31 1.31 -3.90 -2.78
N CYS A 32 1.27 -2.86 -3.59
CA CYS A 32 1.01 -2.90 -5.01
C CYS A 32 1.99 -1.97 -5.73
N GLY A 33 2.54 -2.45 -6.84
CA GLY A 33 3.11 -1.59 -7.87
C GLY A 33 2.10 -1.54 -9.01
N PRO A 34 1.15 -0.61 -8.99
CA PRO A 34 0.13 -0.53 -10.03
C PRO A 34 0.75 -0.05 -11.34
N VAL A 35 0.32 -0.59 -12.47
CA VAL A 35 0.70 -0.05 -13.79
C VAL A 35 -0.18 1.14 -14.09
N MET A 36 0.44 2.32 -14.22
CA MET A 36 -0.26 3.59 -14.38
C MET A 36 -0.16 4.12 -15.82
N MET A 37 -1.24 4.73 -16.31
CA MET A 37 -1.26 5.48 -17.57
C MET A 37 -1.74 6.91 -17.28
N LYS A 38 -1.11 7.91 -17.90
CA LYS A 38 -1.54 9.30 -17.80
C LYS A 38 -1.96 9.83 -19.16
N ASP A 39 -3.14 10.43 -19.24
CA ASP A 39 -3.63 11.15 -20.43
C ASP A 39 -4.22 12.52 -20.03
N GLU A 40 -4.95 13.16 -20.95
CA GLU A 40 -5.58 14.46 -20.73
C GLU A 40 -6.66 14.44 -19.64
N GLU A 41 -7.27 13.28 -19.37
CA GLU A 41 -8.32 13.10 -18.35
C GLU A 41 -7.74 12.79 -16.97
N GLY A 42 -6.48 12.33 -16.90
CA GLY A 42 -5.73 12.15 -15.66
C GLY A 42 -5.02 10.80 -15.57
N TRP A 43 -4.91 10.28 -14.35
CA TRP A 43 -4.25 9.01 -14.06
C TRP A 43 -5.24 7.85 -14.11
N HIS A 44 -4.89 6.80 -14.84
CA HIS A 44 -5.65 5.59 -15.00
C HIS A 44 -4.84 4.38 -14.55
N VAL A 45 -5.46 3.51 -13.77
CA VAL A 45 -4.85 2.26 -13.34
C VAL A 45 -5.13 1.18 -14.38
N LYS A 46 -4.09 0.59 -14.99
CA LYS A 46 -4.22 -0.49 -15.97
C LYS A 46 -4.09 -1.88 -15.35
N ALA A 47 -3.33 -2.00 -14.26
CA ALA A 47 -3.20 -3.22 -13.48
C ALA A 47 -2.85 -2.88 -12.03
N ALA A 48 -3.43 -3.58 -11.05
CA ALA A 48 -3.18 -3.34 -9.64
C ALA A 48 -3.09 -4.64 -8.84
N GLY A 49 -2.18 -5.54 -9.25
CA GLY A 49 -1.98 -6.82 -8.58
C GLY A 49 -1.20 -6.69 -7.26
N PRO A 50 -1.47 -7.57 -6.27
CA PRO A 50 -0.73 -7.56 -5.01
C PRO A 50 0.69 -8.07 -5.22
N THR A 51 1.63 -7.48 -4.48
CA THR A 51 3.01 -7.96 -4.39
C THR A 51 3.24 -8.74 -3.10
N THR A 52 4.32 -9.52 -3.04
CA THR A 52 4.63 -10.35 -1.87
C THR A 52 4.97 -9.46 -0.67
N SER A 53 4.13 -9.46 0.36
CA SER A 53 4.18 -8.50 1.46
C SER A 53 5.34 -8.69 2.43
N ILE A 54 5.90 -9.91 2.50
CA ILE A 54 7.00 -10.21 3.43
C ILE A 54 8.25 -9.35 3.19
N ARG A 55 8.38 -8.70 2.02
CA ARG A 55 9.48 -7.77 1.74
C ARG A 55 9.41 -6.51 2.61
N GLU A 56 8.21 -6.09 2.98
CA GLU A 56 7.96 -4.90 3.80
C GLU A 56 7.99 -5.20 5.32
N GLU A 57 8.11 -6.47 5.73
CA GLU A 57 8.17 -6.90 7.15
C GLU A 57 9.23 -6.18 8.00
N PRO A 58 10.44 -5.82 7.48
CA PRO A 58 11.41 -5.07 8.27
C PRO A 58 10.92 -3.68 8.71
N TYR A 59 9.91 -3.11 8.05
CA TYR A 59 9.47 -1.72 8.23
C TYR A 59 8.00 -1.60 8.66
N GLN A 60 7.13 -2.49 8.17
CA GLN A 60 5.67 -2.34 8.25
C GLN A 60 5.16 -2.21 9.69
N GLY A 61 5.73 -2.98 10.62
CA GLY A 61 5.37 -2.90 12.02
C GLY A 61 5.62 -1.51 12.61
N ASP A 62 6.77 -0.90 12.34
CA ASP A 62 7.11 0.44 12.84
C ASP A 62 6.28 1.53 12.15
N ILE A 63 5.99 1.37 10.86
CA ILE A 63 5.13 2.27 10.09
C ILE A 63 3.69 2.25 10.62
N ILE A 64 3.13 1.07 10.97
CA ILE A 64 1.81 0.98 11.62
C ILE A 64 1.79 1.81 12.91
N LYS A 65 2.83 1.69 13.73
CA LYS A 65 2.94 2.38 15.02
C LYS A 65 3.05 3.89 14.84
N LYS A 66 3.91 4.31 13.91
CA LYS A 66 4.21 5.72 13.64
C LYS A 66 3.02 6.46 13.02
N PHE A 67 2.33 5.82 12.09
CA PHE A 67 1.34 6.50 11.25
C PHE A 67 -0.12 6.08 11.50
N GLY A 68 -0.38 5.07 12.34
CA GLY A 68 -1.74 4.68 12.69
C GLY A 68 -2.52 3.93 11.60
N ILE A 69 -1.82 3.29 10.65
CA ILE A 69 -2.41 2.46 9.59
C ILE A 69 -3.22 1.31 10.21
N ARG A 70 -4.43 1.05 9.70
CA ARG A 70 -5.35 0.03 10.23
C ARG A 70 -5.54 -1.18 9.34
N ALA A 71 -5.18 -1.10 8.07
CA ALA A 71 -5.19 -2.27 7.21
C ALA A 71 -4.00 -2.31 6.25
N VAL A 72 -3.47 -3.51 6.05
CA VAL A 72 -2.43 -3.80 5.07
C VAL A 72 -2.99 -4.82 4.09
N ILE A 73 -2.99 -4.50 2.79
CA ILE A 73 -3.40 -5.39 1.71
C ILE A 73 -2.15 -5.89 0.99
N GLY A 74 -2.07 -7.18 0.65
CA GLY A 74 -1.01 -7.71 -0.20
C GLY A 74 -1.14 -9.22 -0.38
N LYS A 75 -0.05 -9.93 -0.76
CA LYS A 75 -0.06 -11.40 -0.88
C LYS A 75 1.07 -12.07 -0.10
N GLY A 76 0.84 -13.33 0.29
CA GLY A 76 1.88 -14.18 0.88
C GLY A 76 2.09 -14.00 2.39
N GLY A 77 1.38 -13.06 3.02
CA GLY A 77 1.41 -12.84 4.46
C GLY A 77 2.57 -11.97 4.94
N MET A 78 2.57 -11.72 6.25
CA MET A 78 3.53 -10.89 6.97
C MET A 78 4.10 -11.66 8.17
N GLY A 79 5.18 -11.14 8.75
CA GLY A 79 5.87 -11.77 9.86
C GLY A 79 5.41 -11.32 11.25
N PRO A 80 6.09 -11.80 12.31
CA PRO A 80 5.71 -11.55 13.69
C PRO A 80 5.74 -10.08 14.12
N LYS A 81 6.60 -9.24 13.52
CA LYS A 81 6.67 -7.81 13.91
C LYS A 81 5.41 -7.09 13.46
N THR A 82 4.99 -7.33 12.22
CA THR A 82 3.74 -6.76 11.70
C THR A 82 2.54 -7.31 12.43
N LEU A 83 2.49 -8.63 12.69
CA LEU A 83 1.40 -9.23 13.46
C LEU A 83 1.25 -8.56 14.84
N LYS A 84 2.35 -8.40 15.57
CA LYS A 84 2.35 -7.75 16.88
C LYS A 84 1.87 -6.29 16.79
N ALA A 85 2.34 -5.54 15.80
CA ALA A 85 1.91 -4.15 15.59
C ALA A 85 0.40 -4.06 15.29
N LEU A 86 -0.14 -4.94 14.43
CA LEU A 86 -1.57 -4.99 14.14
C LEU A 86 -2.40 -5.34 15.38
N GLN A 87 -1.91 -6.22 16.26
CA GLN A 87 -2.58 -6.54 17.53
C GLN A 87 -2.57 -5.34 18.50
N GLU A 88 -1.41 -4.72 18.69
CA GLU A 88 -1.23 -3.57 19.60
C GLU A 88 -2.01 -2.34 19.15
N HIS A 89 -2.11 -2.12 17.83
CA HIS A 89 -2.72 -0.96 17.21
C HIS A 89 -4.01 -1.29 16.46
N GLY A 90 -4.72 -2.37 16.80
CA GLY A 90 -6.04 -2.70 16.24
C GLY A 90 -6.14 -2.57 14.72
N GLY A 91 -5.41 -3.42 14.00
CA GLY A 91 -5.43 -3.47 12.54
C GLY A 91 -5.53 -4.89 11.98
N VAL A 92 -5.64 -5.00 10.67
CA VAL A 92 -5.79 -6.28 9.95
C VAL A 92 -4.88 -6.39 8.73
N TYR A 93 -4.44 -7.61 8.44
CA TYR A 93 -3.84 -7.95 7.15
C TYR A 93 -4.89 -8.61 6.26
N LEU A 94 -5.06 -8.10 5.04
CA LEU A 94 -6.02 -8.58 4.06
C LEU A 94 -5.25 -9.22 2.89
N ASN A 95 -5.36 -10.54 2.77
CA ASN A 95 -4.69 -11.25 1.69
C ASN A 95 -5.46 -11.10 0.37
N ALA A 96 -4.88 -10.36 -0.58
CA ALA A 96 -5.38 -10.24 -1.94
C ALA A 96 -4.90 -11.42 -2.81
N ILE A 97 -5.78 -11.87 -3.71
CA ILE A 97 -5.53 -12.96 -4.65
C ILE A 97 -4.54 -12.49 -5.73
N GLY A 98 -3.44 -13.21 -5.90
CA GLY A 98 -2.47 -12.95 -6.97
C GLY A 98 -3.00 -13.36 -8.36
N GLY A 99 -2.49 -12.74 -9.42
CA GLY A 99 -2.88 -13.05 -10.81
C GLY A 99 -4.13 -12.34 -11.32
N ALA A 100 -4.87 -11.62 -10.45
CA ALA A 100 -6.09 -10.89 -10.80
C ALA A 100 -5.87 -9.38 -11.00
N ALA A 101 -4.73 -8.97 -11.55
CA ALA A 101 -4.31 -7.56 -11.55
C ALA A 101 -5.25 -6.62 -12.32
N GLN A 102 -5.81 -7.08 -13.46
CA GLN A 102 -6.79 -6.32 -14.25
C GLN A 102 -8.12 -6.17 -13.50
N TYR A 103 -8.57 -7.23 -12.83
CA TYR A 103 -9.79 -7.19 -12.02
C TYR A 103 -9.71 -6.14 -10.90
N TYR A 104 -8.57 -6.04 -10.21
CA TYR A 104 -8.38 -4.98 -9.21
C TYR A 104 -8.35 -3.58 -9.83
N ALA A 105 -7.77 -3.44 -11.02
CA ALA A 105 -7.77 -2.15 -11.71
C ALA A 105 -9.20 -1.67 -12.02
N GLU A 106 -10.10 -2.56 -12.44
CA GLU A 106 -11.52 -2.25 -12.67
C GLU A 106 -12.26 -1.84 -11.38
N CYS A 107 -11.76 -2.28 -10.23
CA CYS A 107 -12.32 -1.93 -8.91
C CYS A 107 -11.89 -0.53 -8.46
N ILE A 108 -10.80 0.02 -8.99
CA ILE A 108 -10.30 1.36 -8.67
C ILE A 108 -11.02 2.39 -9.53
N LYS A 109 -11.83 3.25 -8.90
CA LYS A 109 -12.70 4.20 -9.62
C LYS A 109 -12.07 5.56 -9.87
N LYS A 110 -11.06 5.94 -9.10
CA LYS A 110 -10.41 7.25 -9.18
C LYS A 110 -9.02 7.20 -8.56
N VAL A 111 -8.06 7.90 -9.18
CA VAL A 111 -6.75 8.19 -8.61
C VAL A 111 -6.80 9.63 -8.09
N ASN A 112 -6.73 9.81 -6.77
CA ASN A 112 -6.84 11.14 -6.16
C ASN A 112 -5.54 11.95 -6.28
N ALA A 113 -4.39 11.30 -6.07
CA ALA A 113 -3.06 11.90 -6.11
C ALA A 113 -2.01 10.82 -6.38
N VAL A 114 -0.82 11.25 -6.81
CA VAL A 114 0.37 10.41 -6.93
C VAL A 114 1.54 11.18 -6.34
N ASP A 115 2.11 10.64 -5.26
CA ASP A 115 3.26 11.21 -4.55
C ASP A 115 4.52 10.38 -4.84
N PHE A 116 5.70 10.94 -4.54
CA PHE A 116 7.00 10.29 -4.67
C PHE A 116 7.29 9.67 -6.06
N MET A 117 7.04 10.44 -7.11
CA MET A 117 7.31 10.03 -8.50
C MET A 117 8.78 9.63 -8.74
N GLU A 118 9.70 10.14 -7.91
CA GLU A 118 11.12 9.80 -7.90
C GLU A 118 11.41 8.34 -7.48
N PHE A 119 10.47 7.66 -6.80
CA PHE A 119 10.58 6.23 -6.51
C PHE A 119 10.19 5.34 -7.71
N GLY A 120 9.87 5.98 -8.84
CA GLY A 120 9.47 5.35 -10.09
C GLY A 120 7.96 5.29 -10.23
N ILE A 121 7.49 5.33 -11.49
CA ILE A 121 6.11 5.01 -11.85
C ILE A 121 6.07 3.49 -12.05
N PRO A 122 5.35 2.74 -11.22
CA PRO A 122 5.13 1.32 -11.48
C PRO A 122 4.23 1.06 -12.71
#